data_AF-A0A959GKW2-F1
#
_entry.id   AF-A0A959GKW2-F1
#
_cell.length_a   1.000
_cell.length_b   1.000
_cell.length_c   1.000
_cell.angle_alpha   90.00
_cell.angle_beta   90.00
_cell.angle_gamma   90.00
#
_symmetry.space_group_name_H-M   'P 1'
#
loop_
_entity.id
_entity.type
_entity.pdbx_description
1 polymer ?
#
loop_
_entity_poly.entity_id
_entity_poly.type
_entity_poly.pdbx_seq_one_letter_code
_entity_poly.pdbx_strand_id
1 'polypeptide(L)'
;MKPSHQKELLLCALKHFDIEIIDAVGHEVKLEENIQISMTDGPQFQLWKSGQPEAAFTDVVKLCTYLKTHLEWNEKSGVENSGAS
;
A
#
# COMPACT_ATOMS: atom_id res chain seq x y z
N MET A 1 -7.02 -9.75 16.18
CA MET A 1 -5.71 -9.82 15.51
C MET A 1 -4.82 -8.78 16.18
N LYS A 2 -3.53 -9.06 16.47
CA LYS A 2 -2.64 -8.05 17.03
C LYS A 2 -2.23 -7.06 15.92
N PRO A 3 -2.06 -5.75 16.19
CA PRO A 3 -1.67 -4.77 15.16
C PRO A 3 -0.36 -5.13 14.43
N SER A 4 0.59 -5.78 15.12
CA SER A 4 1.82 -6.29 14.50
C SER A 4 1.56 -7.30 13.38
N HIS A 5 0.60 -8.22 13.58
CA HIS A 5 0.25 -9.20 12.55
C HIS A 5 -0.47 -8.54 11.36
N GLN A 6 -1.20 -7.45 11.59
CA GLN A 6 -1.90 -6.73 10.52
C GLN A 6 -0.92 -6.01 9.62
N LYS A 7 0.10 -5.39 10.23
CA LYS A 7 1.18 -4.76 9.48
C LYS A 7 1.93 -5.80 8.65
N GLU A 8 2.33 -6.92 9.24
CA GLU A 8 3.01 -7.99 8.52
C GLU A 8 2.17 -8.53 7.35
N LEU A 9 0.87 -8.74 7.57
CA LEU A 9 -0.07 -9.15 6.51
C LEU A 9 -0.13 -8.11 5.39
N LEU A 10 -0.24 -6.83 5.72
CA LEU A 10 -0.26 -5.73 4.75
C LEU A 10 1.04 -5.68 3.95
N LEU A 11 2.20 -5.68 4.60
CA LEU A 11 3.51 -5.63 3.94
C LEU A 11 3.70 -6.84 3.01
N CYS A 12 3.28 -8.03 3.45
CA CYS A 12 3.35 -9.24 2.63
C CYS A 12 2.45 -9.15 1.39
N ALA A 13 1.22 -8.67 1.56
CA ALA A 13 0.28 -8.51 0.46
C ALA A 13 0.75 -7.44 -0.54
N LEU A 14 1.18 -6.26 -0.08
CA LEU A 14 1.72 -5.21 -0.94
C LEU A 14 2.89 -5.72 -1.80
N LYS A 15 3.83 -6.45 -1.18
CA LYS A 15 4.92 -7.10 -1.91
C LYS A 15 4.42 -8.15 -2.91
N HIS A 16 3.43 -8.96 -2.55
CA HIS A 16 2.85 -9.95 -3.46
C HIS A 16 2.18 -9.32 -4.69
N PHE A 17 1.58 -8.14 -4.53
CA PHE A 17 0.92 -7.39 -5.60
C PHE A 17 1.87 -6.44 -6.37
N ASP A 18 3.18 -6.50 -6.09
CA ASP A 18 4.19 -5.62 -6.67
C ASP A 18 3.90 -4.12 -6.43
N ILE A 19 3.52 -3.79 -5.19
CA ILE A 19 3.24 -2.44 -4.72
C ILE A 19 4.40 -1.99 -3.85
N GLU A 20 5.12 -0.96 -4.32
CA GLU A 20 6.27 -0.40 -3.61
C GLU A 20 5.84 0.38 -2.37
N ILE A 21 6.70 0.34 -1.36
CA ILE A 21 6.50 1.01 -0.07
C ILE A 21 7.60 2.04 0.10
N ILE A 22 7.22 3.31 0.24
CA ILE A 22 8.15 4.41 0.52
C ILE A 22 8.59 4.39 1.97
N ASP A 23 7.63 4.21 2.88
CA ASP A 23 7.90 4.23 4.32
C ASP A 23 6.86 3.40 5.09
N ALA A 24 7.24 2.87 6.25
CA ALA A 24 6.38 2.06 7.09
C ALA A 24 6.67 2.26 8.58
N VAL A 25 6.14 3.34 9.15
CA VAL A 25 6.33 3.71 10.57
C VAL A 25 5.11 3.36 11.40
N GLY A 26 5.32 2.74 12.57
CA GLY A 26 4.22 2.42 13.48
C GLY A 26 3.11 1.62 12.79
N HIS A 27 1.88 2.14 12.81
CA HIS A 27 0.69 1.54 12.21
C HIS A 27 0.34 2.14 10.84
N GLU A 28 1.29 2.81 10.19
CA GLU A 28 1.10 3.48 8.90
C GLU A 28 2.08 2.92 7.86
N VAL A 29 1.61 2.84 6.62
CA VAL A 29 2.38 2.43 5.46
C VAL A 29 2.12 3.44 4.35
N LYS A 30 3.18 4.08 3.86
CA LYS A 30 3.15 5.05 2.76
C LYS A 30 3.61 4.38 1.47
N LEU A 31 2.80 4.51 0.42
CA LEU A 31 3.04 3.85 -0.87
C LEU A 31 3.51 4.84 -1.94
N GLU A 32 2.87 6.01 -2.04
CA GLU A 32 3.27 7.13 -2.90
C GLU A 32 3.25 8.44 -2.09
N GLU A 33 3.68 9.56 -2.69
CA GLU A 33 3.71 10.86 -2.00
C GLU A 33 2.35 11.21 -1.35
N ASN A 34 1.26 10.82 -2.00
CA ASN A 34 -0.13 11.08 -1.62
C ASN A 34 -0.96 9.85 -1.24
N ILE A 35 -0.38 8.64 -1.20
CA ILE A 35 -1.13 7.41 -0.84
C ILE A 35 -0.57 6.82 0.46
N GLN A 36 -1.48 6.64 1.44
CA GLN A 36 -1.16 6.09 2.74
C GLN A 36 -2.22 5.07 3.19
N ILE A 37 -1.78 4.05 3.91
CA ILE A 37 -2.64 3.08 4.58
C ILE A 37 -2.36 3.15 6.07
N SER A 38 -3.40 3.38 6.87
CA SER A 38 -3.33 3.29 8.33
C SER A 38 -4.08 2.07 8.82
N MET A 39 -3.53 1.35 9.79
CA MET A 39 -4.21 0.27 10.49
C MET A 39 -4.89 0.82 11.74
N THR A 40 -6.20 0.63 11.83
CA THR A 40 -6.99 1.05 12.99
C THR A 40 -7.08 -0.08 14.01
N ASP A 41 -7.63 0.20 15.20
CA ASP A 41 -7.89 -0.82 16.21
C ASP A 41 -9.02 -1.77 15.75
N GLY A 42 -8.67 -2.78 14.97
CA GLY A 42 -9.61 -3.73 14.36
C GLY A 42 -9.06 -4.33 13.07
N PRO A 43 -9.77 -5.26 12.38
CA PRO A 43 -9.30 -5.90 11.14
C PRO A 43 -9.29 -4.96 9.91
N GLN A 44 -9.19 -3.65 10.11
CA GLN A 44 -9.44 -2.65 9.08
C GLN A 44 -8.15 -1.94 8.64
N PHE A 45 -8.02 -1.77 7.33
CA PHE A 45 -7.04 -0.96 6.63
C PHE A 45 -7.77 0.27 6.07
N GLN A 46 -7.42 1.45 6.57
CA GLN A 46 -7.96 2.71 6.05
C GLN A 46 -6.99 3.26 5.00
N LEU A 47 -7.48 3.40 3.77
CA LEU A 47 -6.78 4.06 2.67
C LEU A 47 -7.02 5.57 2.75
N TRP A 48 -5.93 6.31 2.58
CA TRP A 48 -5.90 7.76 2.51
C TRP A 48 -5.29 8.19 1.18
N LYS A 49 -5.94 9.15 0.53
CA LYS A 49 -5.45 9.78 -0.69
C LYS A 49 -5.40 11.30 -0.48
N SER A 50 -4.23 11.88 -0.66
CA SER A 50 -3.98 13.32 -0.45
C SER A 50 -4.45 13.81 0.94
N GLY A 51 -4.24 12.97 1.97
CA GLY A 51 -4.60 13.29 3.36
C GLY A 51 -6.10 13.18 3.68
N GLN A 52 -6.93 12.70 2.76
CA GLN A 52 -8.37 12.45 2.99
C GLN A 52 -8.67 10.94 2.99
N PRO A 53 -9.63 10.48 3.81
CA PRO A 53 -10.03 9.08 3.83
C PRO A 53 -10.74 8.74 2.51
N GLU A 54 -10.17 7.80 1.76
CA GLU A 54 -10.70 7.37 0.46
C GLU A 54 -11.62 6.15 0.62
N ALA A 55 -11.14 5.11 1.30
CA ALA A 55 -11.85 3.85 1.46
C ALA A 55 -11.31 3.04 2.65
N ALA A 56 -12.13 2.13 3.20
CA ALA A 56 -11.74 1.22 4.27
C ALA A 56 -11.95 -0.23 3.86
N PHE A 57 -11.01 -1.09 4.21
CA PHE A 57 -11.00 -2.50 3.81
C PHE A 57 -10.79 -3.40 5.02
N THR A 58 -11.58 -4.46 5.15
CA THR A 58 -11.33 -5.52 6.13
C THR A 58 -10.49 -6.67 5.58
N ASP A 59 -10.21 -6.64 4.28
CA ASP A 59 -9.53 -7.66 3.53
C ASP A 59 -8.39 -7.04 2.75
N VAL A 60 -7.17 -7.48 3.04
CA VAL A 60 -5.93 -6.96 2.46
C VAL A 60 -5.85 -7.24 0.96
N VAL A 61 -6.45 -8.34 0.48
CA VAL A 61 -6.44 -8.71 -0.95
C VAL A 61 -7.32 -7.74 -1.73
N LYS A 62 -8.49 -7.38 -1.18
CA LYS A 62 -9.39 -6.37 -1.79
C LYS A 62 -8.74 -4.99 -1.82
N LEU A 63 -8.04 -4.62 -0.75
CA LEU A 63 -7.26 -3.38 -0.71
C LEU A 63 -6.21 -3.35 -1.83
N CYS A 64 -5.37 -4.39 -1.93
CA CYS A 64 -4.30 -4.40 -2.95
C CYS A 64 -4.85 -4.45 -4.38
N THR A 65 -5.95 -5.19 -4.59
CA THR A 65 -6.66 -5.20 -5.88
C THR A 65 -7.16 -3.80 -6.22
N TYR A 66 -7.78 -3.09 -5.25
CA TYR A 66 -8.25 -1.73 -5.46
C TYR A 66 -7.11 -0.77 -5.85
N LEU A 67 -5.96 -0.86 -5.18
CA LEU A 67 -4.78 -0.07 -5.51
C LEU A 67 -4.34 -0.28 -6.96
N LYS A 68 -4.28 -1.53 -7.44
CA LYS A 68 -3.88 -1.84 -8.83
C LYS A 68 -4.91 -1.37 -9.86
N THR A 69 -6.21 -1.51 -9.59
CA THR A 69 -7.25 -1.30 -10.62
C THR A 69 -7.85 0.11 -10.63
N HIS A 70 -7.95 0.78 -9.49
CA HIS A 70 -8.66 2.05 -9.36
C HIS A 70 -7.74 3.26 -9.16
N LEU A 71 -6.51 3.04 -8.69
CA LEU A 71 -5.53 4.11 -8.54
C LEU A 71 -4.49 4.15 -9.66
N GLU A 72 -4.67 3.34 -10.71
CA GLU A 72 -3.70 3.18 -11.81
C GLU A 72 -2.28 3.05 -11.27
N TRP A 73 -2.06 2.10 -10.36
CA TRP A 73 -0.75 1.88 -9.76
C TRP A 73 0.28 1.63 -10.87
N ASN A 74 1.17 2.61 -11.06
CA ASN A 74 2.09 2.62 -12.17
C ASN A 74 3.16 1.56 -11.91
N GLU A 75 3.21 0.50 -12.73
CA GLU A 75 4.24 -0.55 -12.68
C GLU A 75 5.62 -0.04 -13.17
N LYS A 76 5.99 1.19 -12.82
CA LYS A 76 7.29 1.75 -13.15
C LYS A 76 8.24 1.59 -11.99
N SER A 77 8.90 0.44 -11.94
CA SER A 77 10.33 0.33 -11.57
C SER A 77 10.90 -1.02 -12.00
N GLY A 78 10.92 -1.26 -13.31
CA GLY A 78 11.72 -2.33 -13.90
C GLY A 78 12.00 -2.06 -15.36
N VAL A 79 13.30 -1.93 -15.70
CA VAL A 79 13.90 -2.00 -17.05
C VAL A 79 13.87 -0.66 -17.84
N GLU A 80 14.94 -0.03 -18.33
CA GLU A 80 16.38 -0.35 -18.45
C GLU A 80 17.20 0.93 -18.70
N ASN A 81 18.44 0.91 -18.24
CA ASN A 81 19.53 1.79 -18.58
C ASN A 81 19.71 1.94 -20.11
N SER A 82 19.49 3.13 -20.66
CA SER A 82 19.94 3.52 -22.00
C SER A 82 20.18 5.04 -22.01
N GLY A 83 21.37 5.58 -22.30
CA GLY A 83 22.61 4.97 -22.74
C GLY A 83 23.81 5.76 -22.22
N ALA A 84 24.91 5.04 -22.05
CA ALA A 84 26.24 5.58 -21.95
C ALA A 84 26.68 6.17 -23.31
N SER A 85 27.62 7.12 -23.19
CA SER A 85 28.48 7.74 -24.22
C SER A 85 27.94 8.97 -24.95
#